data_AF-A0A383EAF9-F1
#
_entry.id   AF-A0A383EAF9-F1
#
_cell.length_a   1.000
_cell.length_b   1.000
_cell.length_c   1.000
_cell.angle_alpha   90.00
_cell.angle_beta   90.00
_cell.angle_gamma   90.00
#
_symmetry.space_group_name_H-M   'P 1'
#
loop_
_entity.id
_entity.type
_entity.pdbx_description
1 polymer ?
#
loop_
_entity_poly.entity_id
_entity_poly.type
_entity_poly.pdbx_seq_one_letter_code
_entity_poly.pdbx_strand_id
1 'polypeptide(L)'
;MSFTALELGLVALIFSWSGFVRTGLGFGGAALGLPLMMLIGGSPIDWLPIIGIHLFIFSGIALSKELKNVDWRYLKSSLPWILPAKLLGVIGLINLPADVMTVIVYLITSFYAFTWILDRPI
;
A
#
# COMPACT_ATOMS: atom_id res chain seq x y z
N MET A 1 -20.48 -1.88 5.72
CA MET A 1 -20.36 -3.26 5.21
C MET A 1 -20.34 -4.20 6.40
N SER A 2 -21.12 -5.28 6.37
CA SER A 2 -21.02 -6.36 7.36
C SER A 2 -20.13 -7.45 6.77
N PHE A 3 -18.91 -7.58 7.29
CA PHE A 3 -18.03 -8.66 6.86
C PHE A 3 -18.40 -9.96 7.56
N THR A 4 -18.40 -11.06 6.81
CA THR A 4 -18.54 -12.40 7.39
C THR A 4 -17.25 -12.80 8.13
N ALA A 5 -17.34 -13.76 9.05
CA ALA A 5 -16.16 -14.26 9.76
C ALA A 5 -15.09 -14.82 8.80
N LEU A 6 -15.52 -15.39 7.67
CA LEU A 6 -14.62 -15.88 6.61
C LEU A 6 -13.88 -14.72 5.93
N GLU A 7 -14.59 -13.67 5.55
CA GLU A 7 -14.00 -12.48 4.91
C GLU A 7 -12.99 -11.81 5.84
N LEU A 8 -13.30 -11.68 7.14
CA LEU A 8 -12.36 -11.16 8.14
C LEU A 8 -11.12 -12.06 8.27
N GLY A 9 -11.29 -13.38 8.24
CA GLY A 9 -10.18 -14.34 8.25
C GLY A 9 -9.29 -14.19 7.02
N LEU A 10 -9.87 -14.04 5.84
CA LEU A 10 -9.14 -13.82 4.59
C LEU A 10 -8.40 -12.47 4.58
N VAL A 11 -9.05 -11.40 5.05
CA VAL A 11 -8.41 -10.08 5.21
C VAL A 11 -7.21 -10.18 6.16
N ALA A 12 -7.37 -10.85 7.31
CA ALA A 12 -6.28 -11.04 8.26
C ALA A 12 -5.10 -11.84 7.66
N LEU A 13 -5.40 -12.85 6.84
CA LEU A 13 -4.40 -13.63 6.13
C LEU A 13 -3.63 -12.77 5.10
N ILE A 14 -4.35 -12.00 4.26
CA ILE A 14 -3.74 -11.09 3.28
C ILE A 14 -2.93 -10.01 3.98
N PHE A 15 -3.43 -9.48 5.10
CA PHE A 15 -2.75 -8.47 5.90
C PHE A 15 -1.43 -9.00 6.48
N SER A 16 -1.44 -10.22 7.02
CA SER A 16 -0.24 -10.89 7.52
C SER A 16 0.77 -11.17 6.40
N TRP A 17 0.29 -11.67 5.25
CA TRP A 17 1.10 -11.92 4.06
C TRP A 17 1.72 -10.64 3.50
N SER A 18 0.97 -9.54 3.40
CA SER A 18 1.47 -8.23 2.99
C SER A 18 2.63 -7.75 3.88
N GLY A 19 2.51 -7.98 5.20
CA GLY A 19 3.58 -7.70 6.15
C GLY A 19 4.85 -8.53 5.89
N PHE A 20 4.69 -9.83 5.62
CA PHE A 20 5.80 -10.71 5.24
C PHE A 20 6.48 -10.29 3.94
N VAL A 21 5.70 -10.02 2.89
CA VAL A 21 6.20 -9.57 1.58
C VAL A 21 6.99 -8.27 1.70
N ARG A 22 6.57 -7.35 2.56
CA ARG A 22 7.32 -6.12 2.85
C ARG A 22 8.70 -6.40 3.44
N THR A 23 8.83 -7.42 4.30
CA THR A 23 10.12 -7.80 4.90
C THR A 23 11.03 -8.57 3.95
N GLY A 24 10.49 -9.21 2.90
CA GLY A 24 11.24 -9.99 1.92
C GLY A 24 11.59 -9.27 0.62
N LEU A 25 10.67 -8.48 0.04
CA LEU A 25 10.81 -7.90 -1.31
C LEU A 25 11.03 -6.37 -1.34
N GLY A 26 10.88 -5.67 -0.21
CA GLY A 26 11.01 -4.22 -0.16
C GLY A 26 9.83 -3.49 -0.82
N PHE A 27 9.17 -2.60 -0.07
CA PHE A 27 8.07 -1.69 -0.49
C PHE A 27 6.77 -2.29 -1.08
N GLY A 28 6.79 -3.43 -1.80
CA GLY A 28 5.65 -3.93 -2.59
C GLY A 28 4.49 -4.55 -1.81
N GLY A 29 4.68 -4.96 -0.55
CA GLY A 29 3.67 -5.70 0.21
C GLY A 29 2.32 -4.97 0.34
N ALA A 30 2.36 -3.66 0.65
CA ALA A 30 1.14 -2.86 0.78
C ALA A 30 0.49 -2.53 -0.58
N ALA A 31 1.30 -2.34 -1.62
CA ALA A 31 0.80 -2.05 -2.97
C ALA A 31 0.08 -3.26 -3.58
N LEU A 32 0.58 -4.47 -3.33
CA LEU A 32 -0.02 -5.73 -3.77
C LEU A 32 -1.13 -6.23 -2.84
N GLY A 33 -1.14 -5.80 -1.57
CA GLY A 33 -2.19 -6.17 -0.62
C GLY A 33 -3.55 -5.55 -0.93
N LEU A 34 -3.57 -4.29 -1.38
CA LEU A 34 -4.80 -3.55 -1.71
C LEU A 34 -5.68 -4.25 -2.77
N PRO A 35 -5.19 -4.62 -3.97
CA PRO A 35 -6.01 -5.30 -4.97
C PRO A 35 -6.52 -6.66 -4.46
N LEU A 36 -5.75 -7.38 -3.65
CA LEU A 36 -6.20 -8.65 -3.07
C LEU A 36 -7.33 -8.47 -2.04
N MET A 37 -7.29 -7.44 -1.21
CA MET A 37 -8.39 -7.13 -0.28
C MET A 37 -9.65 -6.73 -1.04
N MET A 38 -9.51 -5.99 -2.15
CA MET A 38 -10.64 -5.62 -3.00
C MET A 38 -11.30 -6.80 -3.72
N LEU A 39 -10.63 -7.95 -3.85
CA LEU A 39 -11.25 -9.19 -4.34
C LEU A 39 -12.24 -9.79 -3.33
N ILE A 40 -12.03 -9.55 -2.04
CA ILE A 40 -12.94 -10.00 -0.98
C ILE A 40 -14.17 -9.10 -0.96
N GLY A 41 -13.96 -7.79 -1.10
CA GLY A 41 -15.04 -6.83 -1.26
C GLY A 41 -14.62 -5.40 -0.91
N GLY A 42 -15.58 -4.50 -1.04
CA GLY A 42 -15.40 -3.09 -0.73
C GLY A 42 -14.59 -2.32 -1.77
N SER A 43 -14.42 -1.04 -1.50
CA SER A 43 -13.72 -0.10 -2.35
C SER A 43 -12.32 0.21 -1.79
N PRO A 44 -11.40 0.74 -2.61
CA PRO A 44 -10.04 1.05 -2.15
C PRO A 44 -10.00 2.00 -0.94
N ILE A 45 -10.99 2.89 -0.80
CA ILE A 45 -11.07 3.83 0.32
C ILE A 45 -11.45 3.14 1.64
N ASP A 46 -12.22 2.03 1.59
CA ASP A 46 -12.60 1.27 2.78
C ASP A 46 -11.37 0.61 3.44
N TRP A 47 -10.40 0.21 2.61
CA TRP A 47 -9.16 -0.43 3.05
C TRP A 47 -8.08 0.57 3.48
N LEU A 48 -8.21 1.84 3.10
CA LEU A 48 -7.19 2.86 3.35
C LEU A 48 -6.83 3.03 4.84
N PRO A 49 -7.77 3.10 5.80
CA PRO A 49 -7.42 3.26 7.21
C PRO A 49 -6.62 2.07 7.75
N ILE A 50 -7.00 0.84 7.35
CA ILE A 50 -6.36 -0.40 7.79
C ILE A 50 -4.92 -0.45 7.26
N ILE A 51 -4.73 -0.18 5.97
CA ILE A 51 -3.41 -0.12 5.33
C ILE A 51 -2.58 1.02 5.91
N GLY A 52 -3.19 2.18 6.18
CA GLY A 52 -2.54 3.33 6.78
C GLY A 52 -1.97 3.02 8.17
N ILE A 53 -2.75 2.38 9.03
CA ILE A 53 -2.30 1.94 10.37
C ILE A 53 -1.18 0.90 10.25
N HIS A 54 -1.33 -0.08 9.36
CA HIS A 54 -0.29 -1.08 9.10
C HIS A 54 1.03 -0.40 8.69
N LEU A 55 0.97 0.46 7.67
CA LEU A 55 2.12 1.21 7.20
C LEU A 55 2.74 2.07 8.28
N PHE A 56 1.93 2.74 9.11
CA PHE A 56 2.40 3.58 10.19
C PHE A 56 3.20 2.78 11.23
N ILE A 57 2.64 1.66 11.73
CA ILE A 57 3.29 0.82 12.75
C ILE A 57 4.60 0.24 12.21
N PHE A 58 4.55 -0.44 11.07
CA PHE A 58 5.74 -1.11 10.52
C PHE A 58 6.81 -0.12 10.04
N SER A 59 6.43 1.05 9.53
CA SER A 59 7.41 2.09 9.18
C SER A 59 8.01 2.75 10.41
N GLY A 60 7.22 2.95 11.49
CA GLY A 60 7.72 3.45 12.76
C GLY A 60 8.76 2.51 13.37
N ILE A 61 8.50 1.20 13.36
CA ILE A 61 9.47 0.18 13.83
C ILE A 61 10.73 0.18 12.96
N ALA A 62 10.58 0.19 11.63
CA ALA A 62 11.72 0.21 10.72
C ALA A 62 12.58 1.47 10.91
N LEU A 63 11.96 2.63 11.02
CA LEU A 63 12.64 3.90 11.28
C LEU A 63 13.33 3.90 12.65
N SER A 64 12.69 3.35 13.69
CA SER A 64 13.27 3.29 15.03
C SER A 64 14.56 2.46 15.07
N LYS A 65 14.64 1.37 14.29
CA LYS A 65 15.86 0.55 14.17
C LYS A 65 16.99 1.27 13.44
N GLU A 66 16.66 2.03 12.40
CA GLU A 66 17.64 2.68 11.52
C GLU A 66 17.86 4.17 11.83
N LEU A 67 17.37 4.68 12.96
CA LEU A 67 17.36 6.12 13.27
C LEU A 67 18.76 6.76 13.22
N LYS A 68 19.80 5.99 13.56
CA LYS A 68 21.20 6.44 13.54
C LYS A 68 21.77 6.59 12.12
N ASN A 69 21.17 5.90 11.14
CA ASN A 69 21.61 5.88 9.75
C ASN A 69 20.78 6.84 8.86
N VAL A 70 19.95 7.69 9.47
CA VAL A 70 19.10 8.65 8.74
C VAL A 70 19.91 9.89 8.36
N ASP A 71 20.00 10.18 7.06
CA ASP A 71 20.49 11.47 6.57
C ASP A 71 19.40 12.55 6.72
N TRP A 72 19.50 13.30 7.81
CA TRP A 72 18.58 14.38 8.14
C TRP A 72 18.64 15.56 7.16
N ARG A 73 19.78 15.79 6.50
CA ARG A 73 19.93 16.87 5.52
C ARG A 73 19.19 16.50 4.24
N TYR A 74 19.36 15.28 3.77
CA TYR A 74 18.62 14.75 2.63
C TYR A 74 17.12 14.69 2.91
N LEU A 75 16.71 14.21 4.09
CA LEU A 75 15.31 14.13 4.48
C LEU A 75 14.62 15.50 4.44
N LYS A 76 15.25 16.53 5.04
CA LYS A 76 14.70 17.90 5.03
C LYS A 76 14.62 18.50 3.62
N SER A 77 15.59 18.20 2.76
CA SER A 77 15.60 18.70 1.38
C SER A 77 14.59 18.00 0.47
N SER A 78 14.31 16.72 0.71
CA SER A 78 13.41 15.90 -0.11
C SER A 78 11.95 15.97 0.35
N LEU A 79 11.69 16.24 1.64
CA LEU A 79 10.34 16.34 2.20
C LEU A 79 9.39 17.25 1.40
N PRO A 80 9.80 18.48 1.01
CA PRO A 80 8.94 19.40 0.26
C PRO A 80 8.54 18.86 -1.13
N TRP A 81 9.31 17.94 -1.70
CA TRP A 81 9.00 17.31 -2.98
C TRP A 81 8.12 16.07 -2.81
N ILE A 82 8.35 15.28 -1.77
CA ILE A 82 7.63 14.03 -1.52
C ILE A 82 6.21 14.28 -0.96
N LEU A 83 6.07 15.24 -0.04
CA LEU A 83 4.79 15.49 0.66
C LEU A 83 3.66 15.92 -0.28
N PRO A 84 3.84 16.88 -1.21
CA PRO A 84 2.77 17.27 -2.12
C PRO A 84 2.31 16.11 -2.99
N ALA A 85 3.24 15.31 -3.52
CA ALA A 85 2.89 14.13 -4.32
C ALA A 85 2.05 13.12 -3.51
N LYS A 86 2.43 12.87 -2.24
CA LYS A 86 1.68 11.96 -1.37
C LYS A 86 0.30 12.51 -1.01
N LEU A 87 0.19 13.80 -0.72
CA LEU A 87 -1.08 14.47 -0.41
C LEU A 87 -2.01 14.48 -1.63
N LEU A 88 -1.49 14.77 -2.82
CA LEU A 88 -2.25 14.68 -4.07
C LEU A 88 -2.78 13.25 -4.30
N GLY A 89 -1.97 12.23 -4.01
CA GLY A 89 -2.41 10.84 -4.07
C GLY A 89 -3.59 10.55 -3.13
N VAL A 90 -3.51 11.00 -1.86
CA VAL A 90 -4.60 10.83 -0.88
C VAL A 90 -5.85 11.62 -1.27
N ILE A 91 -5.69 12.85 -1.74
CA ILE A 91 -6.80 13.69 -2.23
C ILE A 91 -7.47 13.01 -3.43
N GLY A 92 -6.70 12.49 -4.37
CA GLY A 92 -7.24 11.70 -5.49
C GLY A 92 -8.02 10.49 -5.02
N LEU A 93 -7.47 9.75 -4.05
CA LEU A 93 -8.11 8.57 -3.48
C LEU A 93 -9.47 8.87 -2.82
N ILE A 94 -9.61 10.03 -2.17
CA ILE A 94 -10.83 10.43 -1.46
C ILE A 94 -11.87 11.03 -2.41
N ASN A 95 -11.45 11.75 -3.45
CA ASN A 95 -12.36 12.49 -4.33
C ASN A 95 -12.76 11.75 -5.61
N LEU A 96 -12.03 10.69 -6.00
CA LEU A 96 -12.36 9.91 -7.19
C LEU A 96 -13.50 8.91 -6.93
N PRO A 97 -14.34 8.62 -7.95
CA PRO A 97 -15.32 7.55 -7.86
C PRO A 97 -14.66 6.19 -7.56
N ALA A 98 -15.29 5.39 -6.70
CA ALA A 98 -14.77 4.08 -6.27
C ALA A 98 -14.49 3.13 -7.45
N ASP A 99 -15.35 3.13 -8.48
CA ASP A 99 -15.19 2.29 -9.67
C ASP A 99 -13.94 2.67 -10.47
N VAL A 100 -13.73 3.97 -10.68
CA VAL A 100 -12.55 4.50 -11.40
C VAL A 100 -11.28 4.11 -10.66
N MET A 101 -11.27 4.28 -9.33
CA MET A 101 -10.12 3.94 -8.52
C MET A 101 -9.84 2.43 -8.54
N THR A 102 -10.89 1.62 -8.53
CA THR A 102 -10.78 0.16 -8.63
C THR A 102 -10.13 -0.27 -9.95
N VAL A 103 -10.56 0.32 -11.06
CA VAL A 103 -9.97 0.09 -12.38
C VAL A 103 -8.49 0.50 -12.39
N ILE A 104 -8.15 1.68 -11.85
CA ILE A 104 -6.76 2.15 -11.81
C ILE A 104 -5.87 1.20 -11.00
N VAL A 105 -6.32 0.77 -9.81
CA VAL A 105 -5.55 -0.14 -8.94
C VAL A 105 -5.30 -1.48 -9.63
N TYR A 106 -6.33 -2.08 -10.24
CA TYR A 106 -6.16 -3.35 -10.95
C TYR A 106 -5.32 -3.21 -12.22
N LEU A 107 -5.40 -2.09 -12.94
CA LEU A 107 -4.59 -1.84 -14.13
C LEU A 107 -3.10 -1.73 -13.76
N ILE A 108 -2.76 -0.95 -12.74
CA ILE A 108 -1.38 -0.81 -12.26
C ILE A 108 -0.84 -2.16 -11.78
N THR A 109 -1.64 -2.90 -11.01
CA THR A 109 -1.26 -4.22 -10.50
C THR A 109 -1.04 -5.22 -11.64
N SER A 110 -1.92 -5.22 -12.63
CA SER A 110 -1.81 -6.11 -13.80
C SER A 110 -0.60 -5.77 -14.65
N PHE A 111 -0.33 -4.47 -14.86
CA PHE A 111 0.86 -4.00 -15.56
C PHE A 111 2.13 -4.45 -14.84
N TYR A 112 2.19 -4.28 -13.51
CA TYR A 112 3.31 -4.75 -12.70
C TYR A 112 3.48 -6.27 -12.76
N ALA A 113 2.39 -7.04 -12.69
CA ALA A 113 2.46 -8.49 -12.82
C ALA A 113 2.98 -8.92 -14.20
N PHE A 114 2.56 -8.23 -15.26
CA PHE A 114 3.00 -8.50 -16.62
C PHE A 114 4.49 -8.20 -16.83
N THR A 115 4.99 -7.09 -16.28
CA THR A 115 6.42 -6.74 -16.36
C THR A 115 7.29 -7.76 -15.63
N TRP A 116 6.79 -8.30 -14.52
CA TRP A 116 7.42 -9.40 -13.78
C TRP A 116 7.46 -10.70 -14.59
N ILE A 117 6.34 -11.10 -15.20
CA ILE A 117 6.27 -12.32 -16.04
C ILE A 117 7.22 -12.23 -17.24
N LEU A 118 7.47 -11.04 -17.75
CA LEU A 118 8.38 -10.79 -18.87
C LEU A 118 9.86 -10.64 -18.47
N ASP A 119 10.22 -10.90 -17.21
CA ASP A 119 11.56 -10.68 -16.65
C ASP A 119 12.10 -9.26 -16.89
N ARG A 120 11.21 -8.27 -16.97
CA ARG A 120 11.54 -6.84 -17.09
C ARG A 120 10.92 -6.05 -15.94
N PRO A 121 11.33 -6.30 -14.68
CA PRO A 121 10.80 -5.54 -13.55
C PRO A 121 11.14 -4.06 -13.71
N ILE A 122 10.14 -3.21 -13.52
CA ILE A 122 10.23 -1.74 -13.52
C ILE A 122 10.27 -1.26 -12.07
#